data_AF-A0A7W1F4J4-F1
#
_entry.id   AF-A0A7W1F4J4-F1
#
_cell.length_a   1.000
_cell.length_b   1.000
_cell.length_c   1.000
_cell.angle_alpha   90.00
_cell.angle_beta   90.00
_cell.angle_gamma   90.00
#
_symmetry.space_group_name_H-M   'P 1'
#
loop_
_entity.id
_entity.type
_entity.pdbx_description
1 polymer ?
#
loop_
_entity_poly.entity_id
_entity_poly.type
_entity_poly.pdbx_seq_one_letter_code
_entity_poly.pdbx_strand_id
1 'polypeptide(L)'
;MDAWRAGFFPVRWSGTWPDGHLEVYCPPDRPQAALLAAGAAGSKAPAKVPSAKSRQDAVLRRHREHPGLVDAPAQPTDHLATWRALASAPDRVAALTAHLAPLATRPGDADLLRAIAAQVMAIAIADDRLVITLRTGEGDGLQVIGSAPWSGAVTRMPADLLPVLRRHNGLRTGDAAEWLELYAYDGERFLVDTEDWYQPEPLPSDDPFSAVPLIAPLSNGSDLFLYHPTDPQPDGSARFLCLNHENGRMDEVMPSGAGGTFLRMLADRLDVPSG
;
A
#
# COMPACT_ATOMS: atom_id res chain seq x y z
N MET A 1 18.77 -4.56 8.07
CA MET A 1 17.52 -5.26 7.68
C MET A 1 17.10 -6.40 8.62
N ASP A 2 18.02 -7.04 9.35
CA ASP A 2 17.69 -8.16 10.27
C ASP A 2 16.75 -7.80 11.42
N ALA A 3 16.83 -6.56 11.91
CA ALA A 3 15.92 -6.03 12.91
C ALA A 3 14.47 -6.12 12.43
N TRP A 4 14.16 -5.46 11.29
CA TRP A 4 12.80 -5.37 10.72
C TRP A 4 12.15 -6.75 10.63
N ARG A 5 12.95 -7.71 10.20
CA ARG A 5 12.56 -9.09 9.91
C ARG A 5 12.49 -9.98 11.16
N ALA A 6 13.16 -9.61 12.24
CA ALA A 6 12.96 -10.19 13.56
C ALA A 6 11.76 -9.59 14.31
N GLY A 7 11.02 -8.66 13.70
CA GLY A 7 9.90 -7.94 14.33
C GLY A 7 10.37 -6.76 15.19
N PHE A 8 11.59 -6.29 14.97
CA PHE A 8 12.18 -5.09 15.56
C PHE A 8 12.27 -3.99 14.51
N PHE A 9 11.76 -2.80 14.77
CA PHE A 9 11.74 -1.73 13.78
C PHE A 9 13.03 -0.90 13.88
N PRO A 10 13.93 -0.87 12.88
CA PRO A 10 15.14 -0.07 12.93
C PRO A 10 14.76 1.42 13.02
N VAL A 11 15.28 2.10 14.04
CA VAL A 11 15.03 3.53 14.30
C VAL A 11 16.21 4.36 13.85
N ARG A 12 17.43 3.92 14.14
CA ARG A 12 18.65 4.70 13.89
C ARG A 12 19.89 3.81 13.88
N TRP A 13 20.87 4.14 13.03
CA TRP A 13 22.22 3.60 13.16
C TRP A 13 23.10 4.57 13.93
N SER A 14 23.86 4.04 14.90
CA SER A 14 24.76 4.81 15.76
C SER A 14 26.17 4.24 15.69
N GLY A 15 27.14 5.09 15.37
CA GLY A 15 28.56 4.72 15.29
C GLY A 15 29.05 4.43 13.87
N THR A 16 30.32 4.03 13.75
CA THR A 16 31.04 3.89 12.48
C THR A 16 30.91 2.46 11.96
N TRP A 17 30.46 2.28 10.71
CA TRP A 17 30.43 0.96 10.08
C TRP A 17 31.83 0.34 9.97
N PRO A 18 32.00 -0.98 10.17
CA PRO A 18 30.98 -1.99 10.50
C PRO A 18 30.65 -2.12 12.00
N ASP A 19 31.32 -1.36 12.87
CA ASP A 19 31.29 -1.52 14.33
C ASP A 19 30.17 -0.72 15.03
N GLY A 20 29.32 -0.04 14.25
CA GLY A 20 28.15 0.66 14.76
C GLY A 20 27.05 -0.30 15.23
N HIS A 21 25.98 0.28 15.78
CA HIS A 21 24.82 -0.48 16.24
C HIS A 21 23.53 0.11 15.67
N LEU A 22 22.59 -0.80 15.37
CA LEU A 22 21.25 -0.47 14.94
C LEU A 22 20.35 -0.37 16.16
N GLU A 23 19.91 0.83 16.48
CA GLU A 23 18.82 1.07 17.43
C GLU A 23 17.51 0.60 16.81
N VAL A 24 16.74 -0.16 17.58
CA VAL A 24 15.49 -0.76 17.11
C VAL A 24 14.37 -0.54 18.12
N TYR A 25 13.16 -0.36 17.62
CA TYR A 25 11.93 -0.27 18.37
C TYR A 25 11.23 -1.64 18.40
N CYS A 26 10.83 -2.07 19.59
CA CYS A 26 9.94 -3.22 19.77
C CYS A 26 8.76 -2.79 20.62
N PRO A 27 7.52 -2.88 20.12
CA PRO A 27 6.35 -2.70 20.97
C PRO A 27 6.39 -3.67 22.16
N PRO A 28 6.05 -3.22 23.39
CA PRO A 28 6.22 -4.01 24.62
C PRO A 28 5.31 -5.24 24.71
N ASP A 29 4.23 -5.27 23.92
CA ASP A 29 3.27 -6.35 23.79
C ASP A 29 3.71 -7.44 22.80
N ARG A 30 4.80 -7.21 22.04
CA ARG A 30 5.30 -8.18 21.07
C ARG A 30 6.19 -9.24 21.75
N PRO A 31 6.14 -10.52 21.32
CA PRO A 31 6.97 -11.60 21.88
C PRO A 31 8.47 -11.29 21.91
N GLN A 32 8.93 -10.45 20.97
CA GLN A 32 10.33 -10.07 20.82
C GLN A 32 10.79 -9.01 21.83
N ALA A 33 9.86 -8.31 22.51
CA ALA A 33 10.21 -7.39 23.60
C ALA A 33 10.91 -8.11 24.75
N ALA A 34 10.54 -9.37 25.00
CA ALA A 34 11.21 -10.22 25.98
C ALA A 34 12.66 -10.56 25.60
N LEU A 35 13.00 -10.57 24.31
CA LEU A 35 14.37 -10.81 23.82
C LEU A 35 15.28 -9.59 24.10
N LEU A 36 14.74 -8.37 24.00
CA LEU A 36 15.46 -7.14 24.37
C LEU A 36 15.70 -7.08 25.89
N ALA A 37 14.70 -7.47 26.68
CA ALA A 37 14.82 -7.53 28.14
C ALA A 37 15.86 -8.58 28.59
N ALA A 38 15.93 -9.73 27.91
CA ALA A 38 16.90 -10.79 28.19
C ALA A 38 18.34 -10.43 27.78
N GLY A 39 18.52 -9.57 26.76
CA GLY A 39 19.82 -9.03 26.36
C GLY A 39 20.36 -7.96 27.31
N ALA A 40 19.48 -7.20 27.96
CA ALA A 40 19.86 -6.14 28.91
C ALA A 40 20.10 -6.67 30.34
N ALA A 41 19.41 -7.74 30.74
CA ALA A 41 19.58 -8.37 32.04
C ALA A 41 20.36 -9.68 31.87
N GLY A 42 21.67 -9.64 32.11
CA GLY A 42 22.56 -10.80 32.02
C GLY A 42 21.94 -12.05 32.65
N SER A 43 21.40 -12.95 31.83
CA SER A 43 20.85 -14.21 32.29
C SER A 43 20.80 -15.23 31.15
N LYS A 44 21.21 -16.46 31.52
CA LYS A 44 20.99 -17.78 30.91
C LYS A 44 20.87 -17.85 29.38
N ALA A 45 21.78 -18.64 28.79
CA ALA A 45 21.87 -18.99 27.38
C ALA A 45 20.52 -18.85 26.64
N PRO A 46 20.44 -17.95 25.64
CA PRO A 46 19.17 -17.65 24.99
C PRO A 46 18.58 -18.94 24.42
N ALA A 47 17.25 -19.08 24.51
CA ALA A 47 16.53 -20.10 23.77
C ALA A 47 17.08 -20.11 22.34
N LYS A 48 17.46 -21.29 21.82
CA LYS A 48 18.12 -21.42 20.50
C LYS A 48 17.38 -20.56 19.49
N VAL A 49 18.03 -19.49 19.04
CA VAL A 49 17.50 -18.61 18.02
C VAL A 49 17.20 -19.48 16.80
N PRO A 50 15.95 -19.49 16.29
CA PRO A 50 15.60 -20.30 15.13
C PRO A 50 16.54 -19.97 13.96
N SER A 51 16.94 -21.00 13.22
CA SER A 51 17.77 -20.79 12.03
C SER A 51 17.07 -19.84 11.06
N ALA A 52 17.84 -19.10 10.26
CA ALA A 52 17.34 -18.28 9.17
C ALA A 52 16.30 -19.00 8.30
N LYS A 53 16.61 -20.22 7.85
CA LYS A 53 15.70 -21.09 7.09
C LYS A 53 14.40 -21.36 7.85
N SER A 54 14.47 -21.69 9.14
CA SER A 54 13.28 -21.94 9.95
C SER A 54 12.41 -20.68 10.12
N ARG A 55 13.02 -19.50 10.19
CA ARG A 55 12.31 -18.22 10.20
C ARG A 55 11.63 -17.97 8.85
N GLN A 56 12.32 -18.26 7.75
CA GLN A 56 11.81 -18.11 6.38
C GLN A 56 10.61 -19.03 6.13
N ASP A 57 10.74 -20.30 6.50
CA ASP A 57 9.67 -21.28 6.37
C ASP A 57 8.43 -20.88 7.17
N ALA A 58 8.62 -20.29 8.36
CA ALA A 58 7.52 -19.79 9.18
C ALA A 58 6.82 -18.58 8.55
N VAL A 59 7.59 -17.63 7.99
CA VAL A 59 7.06 -16.47 7.27
C VAL A 59 6.28 -16.90 6.03
N LEU A 60 6.88 -17.76 5.20
CA LEU A 60 6.22 -18.30 4.00
C LEU A 60 4.96 -19.08 4.35
N ARG A 61 4.98 -19.87 5.44
CA ARG A 61 3.79 -20.57 5.92
C ARG A 61 2.68 -19.60 6.31
N ARG A 62 2.99 -18.61 7.16
CA ARG A 62 2.01 -17.58 7.56
C ARG A 62 1.49 -16.78 6.37
N HIS A 63 2.37 -16.44 5.43
CA HIS A 63 1.97 -15.74 4.21
C HIS A 63 1.04 -16.59 3.35
N ARG A 64 1.26 -17.92 3.22
CA ARG A 64 0.36 -18.84 2.50
C ARG A 64 -0.97 -19.07 3.23
N GLU A 65 -0.96 -19.04 4.55
CA GLU A 65 -2.13 -19.25 5.41
C GLU A 65 -2.90 -17.95 5.68
N HIS A 66 -2.42 -16.79 5.21
CA HIS A 66 -3.05 -15.50 5.47
C HIS A 66 -4.48 -15.47 4.89
N PRO A 67 -5.52 -15.27 5.72
CA PRO A 67 -6.92 -15.40 5.29
C PRO A 67 -7.40 -14.26 4.37
N GLY A 68 -6.85 -13.05 4.53
CA GLY A 68 -7.20 -11.89 3.71
C GLY A 68 -6.50 -11.80 2.35
N LEU A 69 -5.67 -12.78 1.98
CA LEU A 69 -4.99 -12.81 0.68
C LEU A 69 -5.64 -13.86 -0.23
N VAL A 70 -5.97 -13.46 -1.45
CA VAL A 70 -6.72 -14.24 -2.42
C VAL A 70 -5.95 -14.43 -3.72
N ASP A 71 -6.22 -15.54 -4.38
CA ASP A 71 -5.83 -15.77 -5.77
C ASP A 71 -7.03 -15.46 -6.66
N ALA A 72 -6.78 -14.88 -7.83
CA ALA A 72 -7.84 -14.66 -8.80
C ALA A 72 -7.34 -14.91 -10.23
N PRO A 73 -8.17 -15.55 -11.09
CA PRO A 73 -7.80 -15.82 -12.47
C PRO A 73 -7.70 -14.53 -13.29
N ALA A 74 -7.13 -14.63 -14.49
CA ALA A 74 -7.16 -13.54 -15.45
C ALA A 74 -8.61 -13.11 -15.76
N GLN A 75 -8.81 -11.81 -15.86
CA GLN A 75 -10.10 -11.20 -16.18
C GLN A 75 -9.89 -10.15 -17.27
N PRO A 76 -10.04 -10.54 -18.55
CA PRO A 76 -9.95 -9.61 -19.67
C PRO A 76 -10.95 -8.46 -19.53
N THR A 77 -10.55 -7.26 -19.93
CA THR A 77 -11.38 -6.06 -19.88
C THR A 77 -11.17 -5.19 -21.11
N ASP A 78 -12.27 -4.72 -21.72
CA ASP A 78 -12.25 -3.63 -22.68
C ASP A 78 -12.36 -2.29 -21.93
N HIS A 79 -11.23 -1.89 -21.37
CA HIS A 79 -11.13 -0.67 -20.58
C HIS A 79 -11.35 0.58 -21.44
N LEU A 80 -10.94 0.58 -22.71
CA LEU A 80 -11.15 1.71 -23.60
C LEU A 80 -12.64 1.94 -23.89
N ALA A 81 -13.41 0.89 -24.14
CA ALA A 81 -14.87 1.03 -24.26
C ALA A 81 -15.50 1.58 -22.97
N THR A 82 -15.05 1.07 -21.82
CA THR A 82 -15.51 1.53 -20.50
C THR A 82 -15.20 3.00 -20.27
N TRP A 83 -13.97 3.45 -20.57
CA TRP A 83 -13.55 4.84 -20.40
C TRP A 83 -14.23 5.78 -21.40
N ARG A 84 -14.47 5.34 -22.65
CA ARG A 84 -15.22 6.14 -23.63
C ARG A 84 -16.65 6.36 -23.15
N ALA A 85 -17.32 5.32 -22.66
CA ALA A 85 -18.65 5.43 -22.09
C ALA A 85 -18.69 6.38 -20.88
N LEU A 86 -17.69 6.29 -20.00
CA LEU A 86 -17.52 7.20 -18.86
C LEU A 86 -17.35 8.66 -19.31
N ALA A 87 -16.47 8.92 -20.27
CA ALA A 87 -16.20 10.27 -20.78
C ALA A 87 -17.43 10.90 -21.49
N SER A 88 -18.25 10.06 -22.15
CA SER A 88 -19.47 10.51 -22.82
C SER A 88 -20.72 10.54 -21.92
N ALA A 89 -20.61 10.18 -20.64
CA ALA A 89 -21.76 10.06 -19.76
C ALA A 89 -22.48 11.42 -19.55
N PRO A 90 -23.81 11.49 -19.72
CA PRO A 90 -24.57 12.72 -19.46
C PRO A 90 -24.49 13.17 -18.00
N ASP A 91 -24.58 12.22 -17.07
CA ASP A 91 -24.37 12.44 -15.64
C ASP A 91 -22.97 11.97 -15.24
N ARG A 92 -22.02 12.90 -15.30
CA ARG A 92 -20.61 12.63 -14.98
C ARG A 92 -20.40 12.25 -13.52
N VAL A 93 -21.18 12.83 -12.60
CA VAL A 93 -21.04 12.57 -11.16
C VAL A 93 -21.44 11.14 -10.86
N ALA A 94 -22.62 10.71 -11.34
CA ALA A 94 -23.08 9.34 -11.15
C ALA A 94 -22.15 8.33 -11.84
N ALA A 95 -21.73 8.61 -13.07
CA ALA A 95 -20.84 7.72 -13.82
C ALA A 95 -19.46 7.59 -13.15
N LEU A 96 -18.88 8.70 -12.69
CA LEU A 96 -17.59 8.68 -11.99
C LEU A 96 -17.70 8.00 -10.63
N THR A 97 -18.78 8.24 -9.87
CA THR A 97 -19.05 7.56 -8.60
C THR A 97 -19.10 6.04 -8.81
N ALA A 98 -19.82 5.57 -9.83
CA ALA A 98 -19.88 4.14 -10.15
C ALA A 98 -18.52 3.58 -10.60
N HIS A 99 -17.75 4.36 -11.36
CA HIS A 99 -16.44 3.94 -11.85
C HIS A 99 -15.38 3.84 -10.75
N LEU A 100 -15.39 4.76 -9.79
CA LEU A 100 -14.45 4.81 -8.67
C LEU A 100 -14.93 4.03 -7.43
N ALA A 101 -16.13 3.43 -7.47
CA ALA A 101 -16.71 2.68 -6.36
C ALA A 101 -15.77 1.64 -5.70
N PRO A 102 -14.87 0.94 -6.42
CA PRO A 102 -13.91 0.03 -5.78
C PRO A 102 -12.96 0.69 -4.76
N LEU A 103 -12.76 2.02 -4.82
CA LEU A 103 -11.96 2.75 -3.84
C LEU A 103 -12.72 2.94 -2.51
N ALA A 104 -14.04 2.87 -2.52
CA ALA A 104 -14.85 3.04 -1.31
C ALA A 104 -14.96 1.70 -0.55
N THR A 105 -13.96 1.42 0.30
CA THR A 105 -13.86 0.12 0.98
C THR A 105 -14.58 0.07 2.33
N ARG A 106 -15.09 1.20 2.85
CA ARG A 106 -15.79 1.27 4.14
C ARG A 106 -17.15 1.96 4.10
N PRO A 107 -17.99 1.74 5.14
CA PRO A 107 -19.10 2.63 5.44
C PRO A 107 -18.63 4.09 5.54
N GLY A 108 -19.35 5.00 4.88
CA GLY A 108 -19.01 6.44 4.81
C GLY A 108 -18.14 6.82 3.60
N ASP A 109 -17.31 5.91 3.08
CA ASP A 109 -16.47 6.21 1.90
C ASP A 109 -17.32 6.45 0.64
N ALA A 110 -18.54 5.91 0.57
CA ALA A 110 -19.46 6.15 -0.54
C ALA A 110 -19.93 7.61 -0.64
N ASP A 111 -20.16 8.27 0.50
CA ASP A 111 -20.55 9.68 0.52
C ASP A 111 -19.35 10.59 0.23
N LEU A 112 -18.18 10.24 0.76
CA LEU A 112 -16.91 10.89 0.41
C LEU A 112 -16.63 10.79 -1.09
N LEU A 113 -16.80 9.61 -1.67
CA LEU A 113 -16.64 9.40 -3.10
C LEU A 113 -17.62 10.24 -3.92
N ARG A 114 -18.89 10.32 -3.50
CA ARG A 114 -19.88 11.18 -4.17
C ARG A 114 -19.47 12.66 -4.09
N ALA A 115 -18.94 13.11 -2.96
CA ALA A 115 -18.46 14.48 -2.79
C ALA A 115 -17.24 14.79 -3.67
N ILE A 116 -16.29 13.86 -3.80
CA ILE A 116 -15.17 13.96 -4.75
C ILE A 116 -15.68 13.97 -6.18
N ALA A 117 -16.59 13.05 -6.53
CA ALA A 117 -17.15 12.95 -7.87
C ALA A 117 -17.92 14.22 -8.27
N ALA A 118 -18.52 14.94 -7.31
CA ALA A 118 -19.16 16.23 -7.54
C ALA A 118 -18.18 17.33 -7.97
N GLN A 119 -16.87 17.16 -7.71
CA GLN A 119 -15.83 18.06 -8.19
C GLN A 119 -15.44 17.83 -9.65
N VAL A 120 -15.97 16.80 -10.33
CA VAL A 120 -15.55 16.48 -11.70
C VAL A 120 -15.83 17.63 -12.68
N MET A 121 -14.78 18.07 -13.37
CA MET A 121 -14.85 19.08 -14.43
C MET A 121 -14.83 18.42 -15.81
N ALA A 122 -13.92 17.47 -16.00
CA ALA A 122 -13.72 16.78 -17.26
C ALA A 122 -13.28 15.33 -17.03
N ILE A 123 -13.63 14.48 -17.99
CA ILE A 123 -13.11 13.12 -18.10
C ILE A 123 -12.67 12.94 -19.55
N ALA A 124 -11.42 12.55 -19.75
CA ALA A 124 -10.81 12.39 -21.05
C ALA A 124 -9.99 11.10 -21.12
N ILE A 125 -9.63 10.71 -22.34
CA ILE A 125 -8.67 9.64 -22.60
C ILE A 125 -7.51 10.30 -23.36
N ALA A 126 -6.31 10.22 -22.82
CA ALA A 126 -5.10 10.75 -23.43
C ALA A 126 -3.97 9.71 -23.28
N ASP A 127 -3.25 9.42 -24.36
CA ASP A 127 -2.13 8.47 -24.39
C ASP A 127 -2.45 7.12 -23.71
N ASP A 128 -3.63 6.56 -24.03
CA ASP A 128 -4.16 5.31 -23.45
C ASP A 128 -4.29 5.34 -21.91
N ARG A 129 -4.50 6.52 -21.33
CA ARG A 129 -4.78 6.73 -19.91
C ARG A 129 -6.11 7.43 -19.72
N LEU A 130 -6.78 7.10 -18.62
CA LEU A 130 -7.93 7.85 -18.14
C LEU A 130 -7.43 9.12 -17.45
N VAL A 131 -7.94 10.28 -17.84
CA VAL A 131 -7.63 11.56 -17.20
C VAL A 131 -8.92 12.15 -16.65
N ILE A 132 -8.99 12.28 -15.33
CA ILE A 132 -10.10 12.90 -14.61
C ILE A 132 -9.61 14.24 -14.09
N THR A 133 -10.22 15.34 -14.51
CA THR A 133 -9.94 16.67 -13.98
C THR A 133 -10.98 17.00 -12.91
N LEU A 134 -10.51 17.27 -11.70
CA LEU A 134 -11.31 17.62 -10.54
C LEU A 134 -11.10 19.09 -10.20
N ARG A 135 -12.17 19.76 -9.77
CA ARG A 135 -12.14 21.15 -9.32
C ARG A 135 -11.35 21.27 -8.03
N THR A 136 -10.46 22.25 -8.01
CA THR A 136 -9.74 22.74 -6.83
C THR A 136 -10.17 24.17 -6.53
N GLY A 137 -9.80 24.70 -5.35
CA GLY A 137 -10.08 26.08 -4.99
C GLY A 137 -9.48 27.12 -5.95
N GLU A 138 -8.35 26.78 -6.62
CA GLU A 138 -7.62 27.64 -7.55
C GLU A 138 -7.04 26.83 -8.73
N GLY A 139 -6.86 27.45 -9.91
CA GLY A 139 -6.14 26.88 -11.06
C GLY A 139 -6.96 26.06 -12.07
N ASP A 140 -6.27 25.26 -12.88
CA ASP A 140 -6.83 24.42 -13.97
C ASP A 140 -7.49 23.11 -13.47
N GLY A 141 -7.51 22.91 -12.15
CA GLY A 141 -8.00 21.69 -11.49
C GLY A 141 -6.91 20.63 -11.26
N LEU A 142 -7.19 19.72 -10.34
CA LEU A 142 -6.33 18.57 -10.04
C LEU A 142 -6.61 17.44 -11.05
N GLN A 143 -5.57 16.95 -11.71
CA GLN A 143 -5.69 15.77 -12.58
C GLN A 143 -5.44 14.48 -11.80
N VAL A 144 -6.36 13.52 -11.91
CA VAL A 144 -6.16 12.13 -11.52
C VAL A 144 -6.01 11.30 -12.79
N ILE A 145 -4.87 10.66 -12.94
CA ILE A 145 -4.47 9.90 -14.13
C ILE A 145 -4.48 8.42 -13.79
N GLY A 146 -5.31 7.65 -14.51
CA GLY A 146 -5.46 6.21 -14.35
C GLY A 146 -4.85 5.42 -15.49
N SER A 147 -4.11 4.38 -15.14
CA SER A 147 -3.57 3.39 -16.08
C SER A 147 -4.59 2.29 -16.39
N ALA A 148 -4.40 1.59 -17.51
CA ALA A 148 -5.26 0.49 -17.93
C ALA A 148 -5.38 -0.58 -16.82
N PRO A 149 -6.57 -1.12 -16.52
CA PRO A 149 -6.75 -2.06 -15.43
C PRO A 149 -5.96 -3.36 -15.62
N TRP A 150 -5.62 -4.03 -14.51
CA TRP A 150 -4.91 -5.30 -14.55
C TRP A 150 -5.88 -6.39 -14.99
N SER A 151 -5.54 -7.09 -16.07
CA SER A 151 -6.35 -8.17 -16.64
C SER A 151 -5.75 -9.56 -16.43
N GLY A 152 -4.49 -9.65 -15.99
CA GLY A 152 -3.81 -10.91 -15.71
C GLY A 152 -4.30 -11.62 -14.46
N ALA A 153 -3.81 -12.84 -14.22
CA ALA A 153 -4.04 -13.51 -12.93
C ALA A 153 -3.32 -12.76 -11.80
N VAL A 154 -3.76 -12.99 -10.57
CA VAL A 154 -3.05 -12.53 -9.36
C VAL A 154 -2.95 -13.68 -8.37
N THR A 155 -1.91 -13.64 -7.56
CA THR A 155 -1.63 -14.64 -6.52
C THR A 155 -1.37 -13.93 -5.21
N ARG A 156 -2.04 -14.36 -4.13
CA ARG A 156 -1.91 -13.82 -2.77
C ARG A 156 -2.09 -12.29 -2.69
N MET A 157 -3.07 -11.74 -3.40
CA MET A 157 -3.40 -10.31 -3.38
C MET A 157 -4.39 -10.00 -2.23
N PRO A 158 -4.29 -8.86 -1.53
CA PRO A 158 -5.34 -8.42 -0.60
C PRO A 158 -6.71 -8.36 -1.29
N ALA A 159 -7.72 -8.95 -0.65
CA ALA A 159 -9.05 -9.11 -1.24
C ALA A 159 -9.72 -7.76 -1.58
N ASP A 160 -9.45 -6.73 -0.79
CA ASP A 160 -9.93 -5.36 -0.95
C ASP A 160 -9.21 -4.59 -2.07
N LEU A 161 -7.95 -4.93 -2.34
CA LEU A 161 -7.16 -4.32 -3.40
C LEU A 161 -7.51 -4.86 -4.79
N LEU A 162 -7.94 -6.12 -4.89
CA LEU A 162 -8.24 -6.76 -6.17
C LEU A 162 -9.31 -6.00 -6.99
N PRO A 163 -10.48 -5.59 -6.44
CA PRO A 163 -11.45 -4.78 -7.18
C PRO A 163 -10.88 -3.45 -7.68
N VAL A 164 -9.95 -2.84 -6.92
CA VAL A 164 -9.25 -1.63 -7.33
C VAL A 164 -8.38 -1.94 -8.55
N LEU A 165 -7.50 -2.94 -8.50
CA LEU A 165 -6.64 -3.33 -9.63
C LEU A 165 -7.42 -3.67 -10.91
N ARG A 166 -8.57 -4.34 -10.75
CA ARG A 166 -9.46 -4.70 -11.87
C ARG A 166 -10.14 -3.50 -12.52
N ARG A 167 -10.14 -2.35 -11.86
CA ARG A 167 -10.70 -1.11 -12.37
C ARG A 167 -9.64 -0.07 -12.72
N HIS A 168 -8.56 -0.03 -11.96
CA HIS A 168 -7.49 0.96 -11.96
C HIS A 168 -6.18 0.28 -11.57
N ASN A 169 -5.29 0.03 -12.53
CA ASN A 169 -3.97 -0.52 -12.23
C ASN A 169 -2.92 0.58 -12.26
N GLY A 170 -3.01 1.44 -11.26
CA GLY A 170 -2.27 2.69 -11.21
C GLY A 170 -3.21 3.88 -11.24
N LEU A 171 -3.17 4.71 -10.20
CA LEU A 171 -3.84 6.02 -10.14
C LEU A 171 -2.86 7.01 -9.55
N ARG A 172 -2.65 8.14 -10.21
CA ARG A 172 -1.76 9.18 -9.68
C ARG A 172 -2.32 10.57 -9.87
N THR A 173 -1.98 11.48 -8.98
CA THR A 173 -2.21 12.90 -9.21
C THR A 173 -1.12 13.49 -10.12
N GLY A 174 -1.50 14.42 -11.00
CA GLY A 174 -0.64 14.91 -12.09
C GLY A 174 0.52 15.84 -11.71
N ASP A 175 0.62 16.30 -10.46
CA ASP A 175 1.68 17.24 -10.05
C ASP A 175 2.80 16.54 -9.24
N ALA A 176 4.06 16.87 -9.55
CA ALA A 176 5.24 16.17 -9.06
C ALA A 176 5.67 16.58 -7.64
N ALA A 177 5.25 17.76 -7.18
CA ALA A 177 5.64 18.28 -5.86
C ALA A 177 4.94 17.55 -4.70
N GLU A 178 3.75 16.99 -4.95
CA GLU A 178 2.95 16.26 -3.97
C GLU A 178 2.22 15.11 -4.70
N TRP A 179 2.93 14.15 -5.28
CA TRP A 179 2.29 13.00 -5.92
C TRP A 179 1.62 12.06 -4.91
N LEU A 180 0.30 11.83 -5.07
CA LEU A 180 -0.42 10.71 -4.47
C LEU A 180 -0.53 9.66 -5.54
N GLU A 181 0.00 8.48 -5.29
CA GLU A 181 0.08 7.41 -6.28
C GLU A 181 -0.32 6.07 -5.69
N LEU A 182 -1.38 5.48 -6.24
CA LEU A 182 -1.55 4.04 -6.25
C LEU A 182 -0.66 3.49 -7.36
N TYR A 183 0.36 2.71 -7.02
CA TYR A 183 1.30 2.13 -7.98
C TYR A 183 0.64 1.08 -8.88
N ALA A 184 1.12 0.97 -10.11
CA ALA A 184 0.71 -0.08 -11.02
C ALA A 184 1.32 -1.43 -10.63
N TYR A 185 0.56 -2.51 -10.79
CA TYR A 185 0.99 -3.89 -10.65
C TYR A 185 1.38 -4.48 -12.02
N ASP A 186 2.54 -5.13 -12.11
CA ASP A 186 3.08 -5.69 -13.37
C ASP A 186 2.83 -7.19 -13.56
N GLY A 187 2.21 -7.85 -12.58
CA GLY A 187 2.01 -9.29 -12.55
C GLY A 187 2.82 -10.00 -11.47
N GLU A 188 3.90 -9.38 -11.01
CA GLU A 188 4.78 -9.91 -9.96
C GLU A 188 4.84 -8.98 -8.74
N ARG A 189 4.89 -7.66 -8.98
CA ARG A 189 5.04 -6.65 -7.93
C ARG A 189 4.35 -5.34 -8.30
N PHE A 190 4.21 -4.49 -7.29
CA PHE A 190 3.90 -3.08 -7.51
C PHE A 190 5.16 -2.37 -7.98
N LEU A 191 5.01 -1.54 -9.01
CA LEU A 191 6.07 -0.70 -9.59
C LEU A 191 6.30 0.52 -8.69
N VAL A 192 6.69 0.24 -7.44
CA VAL A 192 7.14 1.24 -6.48
C VAL A 192 8.45 1.81 -7.00
N ASP A 193 8.66 3.12 -6.86
CA ASP A 193 9.97 3.71 -7.06
C ASP A 193 10.88 3.30 -5.89
N THR A 194 11.39 2.08 -5.99
CA THR A 194 12.11 1.43 -4.91
C THR A 194 13.49 2.05 -4.70
N GLU A 195 14.04 2.83 -5.62
CA GLU A 195 15.38 3.41 -5.42
C GLU A 195 15.44 4.34 -4.20
N ASP A 196 14.31 4.98 -3.86
CA ASP A 196 14.18 5.85 -2.68
C ASP A 196 13.97 5.08 -1.36
N TRP A 197 13.40 3.87 -1.43
CA TRP A 197 13.01 3.06 -0.25
C TRP A 197 13.89 1.83 -0.03
N TYR A 198 14.69 1.46 -1.02
CA TYR A 198 15.46 0.23 -1.10
C TYR A 198 16.91 0.59 -1.43
N GLN A 199 17.76 0.62 -0.40
CA GLN A 199 19.19 0.71 -0.65
C GLN A 199 19.72 -0.64 -1.16
N PRO A 200 20.50 -0.66 -2.25
CA PRO A 200 20.94 -1.87 -2.94
C PRO A 200 22.09 -2.57 -2.22
N GLU A 201 21.96 -2.81 -0.92
CA GLU A 201 22.81 -3.82 -0.28
C GLU A 201 22.28 -5.20 -0.67
N PRO A 202 23.17 -6.13 -1.11
CA PRO A 202 22.75 -7.49 -1.40
C PRO A 202 22.08 -8.08 -0.18
N LEU A 203 20.80 -8.46 -0.34
CA LEU A 203 20.05 -9.12 0.73
C LEU A 203 20.84 -10.35 1.20
N PRO A 204 21.02 -10.53 2.52
CA PRO A 204 21.62 -11.74 3.04
C PRO A 204 20.89 -12.97 2.48
N SER A 205 21.63 -13.99 2.02
CA SER A 205 21.05 -15.21 1.42
C SER A 205 20.14 -15.99 2.38
N ASP A 206 20.23 -15.67 3.67
CA ASP A 206 19.51 -16.29 4.77
C ASP A 206 18.36 -15.39 5.28
N ASP A 207 18.03 -14.36 4.51
CA ASP A 207 16.98 -13.41 4.83
C ASP A 207 15.56 -14.02 4.61
N PRO A 208 14.77 -14.20 5.69
CA PRO A 208 13.51 -14.92 5.63
C PRO A 208 12.36 -14.19 4.91
N PHE A 209 12.51 -12.91 4.56
CA PHE A 209 11.46 -12.12 3.88
C PHE A 209 11.82 -11.76 2.44
N SER A 210 12.98 -12.20 1.92
CA SER A 210 13.32 -12.07 0.49
C SER A 210 12.35 -12.86 -0.41
N ALA A 211 11.60 -13.78 0.18
CA ALA A 211 10.71 -14.70 -0.53
C ALA A 211 9.21 -14.32 -0.50
N VAL A 212 8.83 -13.23 0.19
CA VAL A 212 7.44 -12.73 0.17
C VAL A 212 7.42 -11.36 -0.48
N PRO A 213 6.62 -11.16 -1.55
CA PRO A 213 6.56 -9.87 -2.22
C PRO A 213 6.03 -8.80 -1.27
N LEU A 214 6.70 -7.64 -1.24
CA LEU A 214 6.16 -6.46 -0.57
C LEU A 214 4.94 -5.97 -1.36
N ILE A 215 3.80 -5.86 -0.68
CA ILE A 215 2.57 -5.33 -1.27
C ILE A 215 2.44 -3.88 -0.80
N ALA A 216 3.13 -2.97 -1.48
CA ALA A 216 3.14 -1.53 -1.18
C ALA A 216 2.44 -0.78 -2.32
N PRO A 217 1.10 -0.73 -2.34
CA PRO A 217 0.37 -0.22 -3.48
C PRO A 217 0.24 1.29 -3.49
N LEU A 218 0.58 2.01 -2.42
CA LEU A 218 0.23 3.42 -2.27
C LEU A 218 1.38 4.23 -1.68
N SER A 219 1.62 5.43 -2.21
CA SER A 219 2.45 6.46 -1.59
C SER A 219 1.76 7.83 -1.69
N ASN A 220 2.00 8.70 -0.70
CA ASN A 220 1.61 10.11 -0.75
C ASN A 220 2.81 11.02 -1.11
N GLY A 221 3.91 10.44 -1.59
CA GLY A 221 5.14 11.12 -1.95
C GLY A 221 6.16 11.22 -0.82
N SER A 222 5.73 11.05 0.43
CA SER A 222 6.61 11.05 1.59
C SER A 222 6.58 9.71 2.29
N ASP A 223 5.40 9.17 2.58
CA ASP A 223 5.18 7.90 3.26
C ASP A 223 4.83 6.79 2.27
N LEU A 224 5.11 5.55 2.68
CA LEU A 224 4.78 4.35 1.92
C LEU A 224 3.69 3.55 2.65
N PHE A 225 2.61 3.24 1.96
CA PHE A 225 1.50 2.48 2.52
C PHE A 225 1.50 1.06 1.98
N LEU A 226 1.45 0.08 2.87
CA LEU A 226 1.70 -1.33 2.55
C LEU A 226 0.83 -2.28 3.36
N TYR A 227 0.57 -3.45 2.79
CA TYR A 227 -0.05 -4.55 3.51
C TYR A 227 0.99 -5.37 4.26
N HIS A 228 0.71 -5.67 5.52
CA HIS A 228 1.57 -6.54 6.32
C HIS A 228 1.55 -7.95 5.71
N PRO A 229 2.72 -8.57 5.45
CA PRO A 229 2.79 -9.82 4.66
C PRO A 229 2.17 -11.04 5.36
N THR A 230 2.04 -10.99 6.69
CA THR A 230 1.65 -12.16 7.50
C THR A 230 0.69 -11.87 8.66
N ASP A 231 0.32 -10.61 8.90
CA ASP A 231 -0.40 -10.21 10.13
C ASP A 231 -1.78 -9.69 9.69
N PRO A 232 -2.85 -10.49 9.85
CA PRO A 232 -4.18 -10.03 9.48
C PRO A 232 -4.74 -9.04 10.52
N GLN A 233 -5.81 -8.37 10.14
CA GLN A 233 -6.70 -7.71 11.08
C GLN A 233 -7.53 -8.74 11.87
N PRO A 234 -8.20 -8.34 12.98
CA PRO A 234 -9.05 -9.24 13.75
C PRO A 234 -10.18 -9.90 12.94
N ASP A 235 -10.64 -9.25 11.88
CA ASP A 235 -11.67 -9.78 10.96
C ASP A 235 -11.09 -10.70 9.86
N GLY A 236 -9.78 -10.95 9.87
CA GLY A 236 -9.07 -11.77 8.89
C GLY A 236 -8.64 -11.03 7.62
N SER A 237 -9.02 -9.76 7.42
CA SER A 237 -8.55 -8.96 6.29
C SER A 237 -7.05 -8.69 6.38
N ALA A 238 -6.43 -8.34 5.25
CA ALA A 238 -5.03 -7.95 5.24
C ALA A 238 -4.86 -6.61 5.99
N ARG A 239 -3.86 -6.55 6.88
CA ARG A 239 -3.58 -5.34 7.66
C ARG A 239 -2.86 -4.33 6.79
N PHE A 240 -3.40 -3.12 6.69
CA PHE A 240 -2.81 -2.01 5.94
C PHE A 240 -2.12 -1.03 6.89
N LEU A 241 -0.89 -0.64 6.56
CA LEU A 241 0.02 0.11 7.42
C LEU A 241 0.64 1.28 6.66
N CYS A 242 1.04 2.32 7.38
CA CYS A 242 1.82 3.44 6.87
C CYS A 242 3.24 3.30 7.39
N LEU A 243 4.23 3.25 6.51
CA LEU A 243 5.63 3.46 6.83
C LEU A 243 5.91 4.96 6.75
N ASN A 244 5.96 5.58 7.92
CA ASN A 244 6.14 7.01 8.08
C ASN A 244 7.61 7.40 7.86
N HIS A 245 7.87 8.31 6.92
CA HIS A 245 9.22 8.72 6.57
C HIS A 245 9.91 9.59 7.62
N GLU A 246 9.16 10.35 8.42
CA GLU A 246 9.72 11.28 9.42
C GLU A 246 10.35 10.53 10.59
N ASN A 247 9.69 9.44 11.02
CA ASN A 247 10.06 8.72 12.23
C ASN A 247 10.48 7.27 11.99
N GLY A 248 10.36 6.78 10.74
CA GLY A 248 10.69 5.41 10.34
C GLY A 248 9.78 4.34 10.96
N ARG A 249 8.64 4.72 11.54
CA ARG A 249 7.72 3.81 12.24
C ARG A 249 6.60 3.35 11.32
N MET A 250 6.04 2.20 11.66
CA MET A 250 4.78 1.77 11.11
C MET A 250 3.64 2.27 11.97
N ASP A 251 2.82 3.11 11.39
CA ASP A 251 1.59 3.59 12.00
C ASP A 251 0.42 2.78 11.45
N GLU A 252 -0.55 2.44 12.32
CA GLU A 252 -1.80 1.87 11.85
C GLU A 252 -2.54 2.93 11.04
N VAL A 253 -2.81 2.61 9.79
CA VAL A 253 -3.74 3.42 9.00
C VAL A 253 -5.13 3.07 9.53
N MET A 254 -5.91 4.09 9.91
CA MET A 254 -7.35 3.96 10.18
C MET A 254 -7.95 2.88 9.26
N PRO A 255 -8.71 1.90 9.76
CA PRO A 255 -8.82 0.55 9.19
C PRO A 255 -9.43 0.55 7.78
N SER A 256 -8.67 0.97 6.79
CA SER A 256 -9.05 1.16 5.39
C SER A 256 -8.00 0.48 4.55
N GLY A 257 -8.43 -0.14 3.46
CA GLY A 257 -7.54 -0.63 2.43
C GLY A 257 -6.93 0.51 1.64
N ALA A 258 -6.01 0.16 0.74
CA ALA A 258 -5.34 1.14 -0.12
C ALA A 258 -6.32 2.05 -0.90
N GLY A 259 -7.45 1.50 -1.36
CA GLY A 259 -8.48 2.28 -2.05
C GLY A 259 -9.10 3.37 -1.17
N GLY A 260 -9.53 3.03 0.05
CA GLY A 260 -10.15 3.98 0.96
C GLY A 260 -9.16 5.00 1.49
N THR A 261 -7.91 4.60 1.71
CA THR A 261 -6.82 5.53 2.07
C THR A 261 -6.53 6.53 0.94
N PHE A 262 -6.42 6.07 -0.31
CA PHE A 262 -6.26 6.94 -1.47
C PHE A 262 -7.43 7.92 -1.59
N LEU A 263 -8.66 7.46 -1.41
CA LEU A 263 -9.86 8.31 -1.50
C LEU A 263 -9.83 9.45 -0.47
N ARG A 264 -9.39 9.18 0.75
CA ARG A 264 -9.28 10.19 1.82
C ARG A 264 -8.19 11.20 1.54
N MET A 265 -7.01 10.74 1.15
CA MET A 265 -5.92 11.64 0.75
C MET A 265 -6.30 12.52 -0.45
N LEU A 266 -7.05 11.95 -1.41
CA LEU A 266 -7.59 12.71 -2.53
C LEU A 266 -8.63 13.75 -2.07
N ALA A 267 -9.50 13.40 -1.11
CA ALA A 267 -10.45 14.34 -0.53
C ALA A 267 -9.76 15.51 0.16
N ASP A 268 -8.74 15.23 0.97
CA ASP A 268 -7.96 16.23 1.69
C ASP A 268 -7.35 17.23 0.71
N ARG A 269 -6.80 16.76 -0.42
CA ARG A 269 -6.24 17.62 -1.48
C ARG A 269 -7.27 18.45 -2.25
N LEU A 270 -8.53 18.07 -2.18
CA LEU A 270 -9.63 18.78 -2.81
C LEU A 270 -10.39 19.67 -1.82
N ASP A 271 -9.92 19.76 -0.56
CA ASP A 271 -10.62 20.41 0.55
C ASP A 271 -12.06 19.89 0.74
N VAL A 272 -12.30 18.61 0.41
CA VAL A 272 -13.59 17.95 0.61
C VAL A 272 -13.63 17.38 2.03
N PRO A 273 -14.60 17.77 2.87
CA PRO A 273 -14.67 17.28 4.25
C PRO A 273 -14.75 15.74 4.31
N SER A 274 -13.71 15.13 4.87
CA SER A 274 -13.73 13.72 5.27
C SER A 274 -14.47 13.61 6.60
N GLY A 275 -15.71 13.13 6.59
CA GLY A 275 -16.47 12.84 7.80
C GLY A 275 -15.84 11.79 8.71
#